data_AF-A0A2P8H4Z3-F1
#
_entry.id   AF-A0A2P8H4Z3-F1
#
_cell.length_a   1.000
_cell.length_b   1.000
_cell.length_c   1.000
_cell.angle_alpha   90.00
_cell.angle_beta   90.00
_cell.angle_gamma   90.00
#
_symmetry.space_group_name_H-M   'P 1'
#
loop_
_entity.id
_entity.type
_entity.pdbx_description
1 polymer ?
#
loop_
_entity_poly.entity_id
_entity_poly.type
_entity_poly.pdbx_seq_one_letter_code
_entity_poly.pdbx_strand_id
1 'polypeptide(L)' 'MSIIYFKGDATKPLGSANKIIAHICNDIGGWGKGFVTAISKRWSEPEKMV' A
#
# COMPACT_ATOMS: atom_id res chain seq x y z
N MET A 1 -23.13 -3.29 2.71
CA MET A 1 -21.69 -2.98 2.51
C MET A 1 -21.23 -3.79 1.30
N SER A 2 -20.72 -3.15 0.25
CA SER A 2 -20.26 -3.82 -0.97
C SER A 2 -18.82 -3.43 -1.28
N ILE A 3 -18.08 -4.30 -1.97
CA ILE A 3 -16.75 -3.96 -2.46
C ILE A 3 -16.89 -3.03 -3.67
N ILE A 4 -16.16 -1.93 -3.65
CA ILE A 4 -16.11 -0.97 -4.76
C ILE A 4 -14.79 -1.19 -5.50
N TYR A 5 -14.89 -1.57 -6.77
CA TYR A 5 -13.74 -1.76 -7.65
C TYR A 5 -13.53 -0.51 -8.51
N PHE A 6 -12.30 -0.03 -8.59
CA PHE A 6 -11.95 1.11 -9.43
C PHE A 6 -10.49 0.99 -9.91
N LYS A 7 -10.17 1.69 -11.00
CA LYS A 7 -8.81 1.79 -11.53
C LYS A 7 -8.09 2.96 -10.87
N GLY A 8 -6.89 2.73 -10.35
CA GLY A 8 -6.07 3.77 -9.73
C GLY A 8 -4.88 3.21 -8.98
N ASP A 9 -4.13 4.12 -8.37
CA ASP A 9 -3.03 3.80 -7.45
C ASP A 9 -3.57 3.80 -6.01
N ALA A 10 -3.58 2.64 -5.38
CA ALA A 10 -4.09 2.48 -4.01
C ALA A 10 -3.29 3.29 -2.97
N THR A 11 -2.07 3.72 -3.28
CA THR A 11 -1.32 4.66 -2.43
C THR A 11 -1.91 6.08 -2.47
N LYS A 12 -2.86 6.38 -3.37
CA LYS A 12 -3.61 7.63 -3.46
C LYS A 12 -5.10 7.39 -3.17
N PRO A 13 -5.47 7.08 -1.91
CA PRO A 13 -6.85 6.75 -1.59
C PRO A 13 -7.77 7.97 -1.80
N LEU A 14 -9.03 7.69 -2.17
CA LEU A 14 -10.03 8.72 -2.43
C LEU A 14 -10.62 9.30 -1.14
N GLY A 15 -10.81 10.63 -1.14
CA GLY A 15 -11.40 11.37 -0.03
C GLY A 15 -10.38 11.80 1.04
N SER A 16 -10.85 12.59 2.01
CA SER A 16 -10.02 13.28 3.01
C SER A 16 -10.03 12.64 4.40
N ALA A 17 -10.97 11.74 4.69
CA ALA A 17 -11.00 11.01 5.95
C ALA A 17 -9.83 10.02 6.06
N ASN A 18 -9.51 9.56 7.27
CA ASN A 18 -8.46 8.55 7.50
C ASN A 18 -8.71 7.27 6.67
N LYS A 19 -7.64 6.69 6.13
CA LYS A 19 -7.66 5.51 5.25
C LYS A 19 -6.61 4.50 5.68
N ILE A 20 -6.92 3.22 5.47
CA ILE A 20 -6.00 2.10 5.67
C ILE A 20 -5.75 1.45 4.31
N ILE A 21 -4.49 1.26 3.97
CA ILE A 21 -4.06 0.52 2.78
C ILE A 21 -3.55 -0.83 3.25
N ALA A 22 -4.36 -1.88 3.05
CA ALA A 22 -3.94 -3.25 3.34
C ALA A 22 -3.25 -3.85 2.11
N HIS A 23 -2.11 -4.51 2.31
CA HIS A 23 -1.47 -5.35 1.30
C HIS A 23 -0.81 -6.56 1.97
N ILE A 24 -0.50 -7.57 1.17
CA ILE A 24 0.17 -8.77 1.64
C ILE A 24 1.69 -8.56 1.60
N CYS A 25 2.37 -9.01 2.65
CA CYS A 25 3.82 -9.16 2.72
C CYS A 25 4.20 -10.65 2.66
N ASN A 26 5.48 -10.93 2.47
CA ASN A 26 6.03 -12.27 2.70
C ASN A 26 6.54 -12.38 4.15
N ASP A 27 6.89 -13.61 4.54
CA ASP A 27 7.35 -14.01 5.86
C ASP A 27 8.89 -13.98 6.03
N ILE A 28 9.63 -13.55 5.01
CA ILE A 28 11.10 -13.51 5.01
C ILE A 28 11.68 -12.08 4.99
N GLY A 29 10.85 -11.04 5.07
CA GLY A 29 11.29 -9.63 5.04
C GLY A 29 11.65 -9.11 3.64
N GLY A 30 11.20 -9.77 2.58
CA GLY A 30 11.44 -9.30 1.21
C GLY A 30 10.64 -8.04 0.87
N TRP A 31 11.31 -6.95 0.53
CA TRP A 31 10.68 -5.70 0.10
C TRP A 31 11.41 -5.12 -1.12
N GLY A 32 10.80 -5.20 -2.31
CA GLY A 32 11.47 -4.69 -3.51
C GLY A 32 10.79 -4.95 -4.86
N LYS A 33 9.67 -5.68 -4.90
CA LYS A 33 8.95 -5.98 -6.15
C LYS A 33 7.43 -5.91 -5.95
N GLY A 34 6.74 -5.35 -6.95
CA GLY A 34 5.28 -5.20 -6.93
C GLY A 34 4.81 -3.99 -6.13
N PHE A 35 3.70 -4.13 -5.42
CA PHE A 35 3.01 -3.00 -4.78
C PHE A 35 3.84 -2.25 -3.74
N VAL A 36 4.74 -2.95 -3.04
CA VAL A 36 5.69 -2.36 -2.07
C VAL A 36 6.55 -1.25 -2.66
N THR A 37 6.86 -1.32 -3.97
CA THR A 37 7.63 -0.25 -4.64
C THR A 37 6.81 1.03 -4.82
N ALA A 38 5.49 0.94 -4.99
CA ALA A 38 4.61 2.11 -5.03
C ALA A 38 4.48 2.75 -3.64
N ILE A 39 4.44 1.92 -2.58
CA ILE A 39 4.45 2.38 -1.18
C ILE A 39 5.75 3.15 -0.90
N SER A 40 6.93 2.56 -1.13
CA SER A 40 8.24 3.20 -0.85
C SER A 40 8.47 4.49 -1.63
N LYS A 41 7.96 4.58 -2.86
CA LYS A 41 8.00 5.81 -3.65
C LYS A 41 7.25 6.96 -2.98
N ARG A 42 6.27 6.66 -2.14
CA ARG A 42 5.43 7.66 -1.48
C ARG A 42 5.79 7.88 -0.01
N TRP A 43 6.13 6.83 0.71
CA TRP A 43 6.47 6.85 2.14
C TRP A 43 7.62 5.91 2.42
N SER A 44 8.65 6.39 3.11
CA SER A 44 9.84 5.59 3.44
C SER A 44 9.63 4.71 4.68
N GLU A 45 8.65 5.06 5.50
CA GLU A 45 8.40 4.50 6.82
C GLU A 45 7.98 3.02 6.77
N PRO A 46 7.08 2.58 5.87
CA PRO A 46 6.66 1.18 5.83
C PRO A 46 7.80 0.21 5.52
N GLU A 47 8.74 0.59 4.64
CA GLU A 47 9.90 -0.23 4.27
C GLU A 47 10.92 -0.39 5.41
N LYS A 48 11.04 0.61 6.29
CA LYS A 48 11.97 0.57 7.42
C LYS A 48 11.57 -0.40 8.54
N MET A 49 10.34 -0.92 8.49
CA MET A 49 9.80 -1.87 9.48
C MET A 49 9.93 -3.33 9.03
N VAL A 50 10.51 -3.57 7.85
CA VAL A 50 10.65 -4.89 7.24
C VAL A 50 11.93 -5.58 7.68
#